data_AF-A0A2S2QQ86-F1
#
_entry.id   AF-A0A2S2QQ86-F1
#
_cell.length_a   1.000
_cell.length_b   1.000
_cell.length_c   1.000
_cell.angle_alpha   90.00
_cell.angle_beta   90.00
_cell.angle_gamma   90.00
#
_symmetry.space_group_name_H-M   'P 1'
#
loop_
_entity.id
_entity.type
_entity.pdbx_description
1 polymer ?
#
loop_
_entity_poly.entity_id
_entity_poly.type
_entity_poly.pdbx_seq_one_letter_code
_entity_poly.pdbx_strand_id
1 'polypeptide(L)'
;DKLDKCSQREAALALKIPQPTLNKILKNRKEIVEYEEQNLPLSRKRKRKRNGQNVDVEESLLRWFQQARNLNIPVSNSILQEKSVNLTLQLGVDNFSPTIGWLTRWKNRNNILNAFI
;
A
#
# COMPACT_ATOMS: atom_id res chain seq x y z
N ASP A 1 6.10 17.67 -20.71
CA ASP A 1 5.01 18.00 -19.77
C ASP A 1 4.65 19.49 -19.73
N LYS A 2 4.34 20.10 -20.87
CA LYS A 2 3.74 21.45 -20.89
C LYS A 2 2.28 21.27 -21.27
N LEU A 3 1.42 21.24 -20.27
CA LEU A 3 -0.02 21.41 -20.49
C LEU A 3 -0.24 22.79 -21.11
N ASP A 4 -1.20 22.91 -22.02
CA ASP A 4 -1.64 24.21 -22.51
C ASP A 4 -1.93 25.13 -21.33
N LYS A 5 -1.54 26.41 -21.45
CA LYS A 5 -1.84 27.43 -20.44
C LYS A 5 -3.35 27.65 -20.40
N CYS A 6 -4.04 26.82 -19.63
CA CYS A 6 -5.43 26.99 -19.26
C CYS A 6 -5.52 27.34 -17.78
N SER A 7 -6.54 28.09 -17.41
CA SER A 7 -6.85 28.38 -16.02
C SER A 7 -7.21 27.08 -15.27
N GLN A 8 -7.00 27.06 -13.95
CA GLN A 8 -7.44 25.92 -13.12
C GLN A 8 -8.94 25.65 -13.26
N ARG A 9 -9.73 26.68 -13.54
CA ARG A 9 -11.17 26.55 -13.79
C ARG A 9 -11.45 25.80 -15.09
N GLU A 10 -10.78 26.15 -16.19
CA GLU A 10 -10.91 25.46 -17.48
C GLU A 10 -10.43 24.01 -17.39
N ALA A 11 -9.30 23.75 -16.72
CA ALA A 11 -8.81 22.40 -16.48
C ALA A 11 -9.81 21.56 -15.66
N ALA A 12 -10.41 22.13 -14.62
CA ALA A 12 -11.42 21.45 -13.79
C ALA A 12 -12.68 21.11 -14.60
N LEU A 13 -13.14 22.03 -15.46
CA LEU A 13 -14.27 21.81 -16.37
C LEU A 13 -13.98 20.70 -17.39
N ALA A 14 -12.81 20.73 -18.02
CA ALA A 14 -12.39 19.71 -18.98
C ALA A 14 -12.31 18.31 -18.34
N LEU A 15 -11.82 18.23 -17.10
CA LEU A 15 -11.73 17.00 -16.32
C LEU A 15 -13.05 16.60 -15.63
N LYS A 16 -14.10 17.42 -15.73
CA LYS A 16 -15.40 17.22 -15.07
C LYS A 16 -15.28 17.00 -13.54
N ILE A 17 -14.42 17.77 -12.90
CA ILE A 17 -14.24 17.75 -11.44
C ILE A 17 -14.44 19.14 -10.83
N PRO A 18 -14.85 19.26 -9.55
CA PRO A 18 -14.86 20.54 -8.88
C PRO A 18 -13.45 21.16 -8.82
N GLN A 19 -13.35 22.47 -9.03
CA GLN A 19 -12.08 23.21 -8.94
C GLN A 19 -11.35 23.01 -7.59
N PRO A 20 -12.03 22.96 -6.42
CA PRO A 20 -11.37 22.63 -5.16
C PRO A 20 -10.70 21.23 -5.15
N THR A 21 -11.30 20.25 -5.83
CA THR A 21 -10.74 18.90 -5.97
C THR A 21 -9.47 18.93 -6.82
N LEU A 22 -9.49 19.64 -7.96
CA LEU A 22 -8.30 19.83 -8.79
C LEU A 22 -7.17 20.47 -7.98
N ASN A 23 -7.46 21.54 -7.24
CA ASN A 23 -6.47 22.25 -6.43
C ASN A 23 -5.87 21.35 -5.35
N LYS A 24 -6.68 20.48 -4.73
CA LYS A 24 -6.19 19.51 -3.74
C LYS A 24 -5.29 18.44 -4.38
N ILE A 25 -5.64 17.95 -5.57
CA ILE A 25 -4.81 17.00 -6.33
C ILE A 25 -3.47 17.65 -6.70
N LEU A 26 -3.50 18.88 -7.22
CA LEU A 26 -2.29 19.62 -7.59
C LEU A 26 -1.40 19.90 -6.38
N LYS A 27 -1.98 20.30 -5.24
CA LYS A 27 -1.26 20.51 -3.98
C LYS A 27 -0.51 19.25 -3.54
N ASN A 28 -1.13 18.08 -3.70
CA ASN A 28 -0.58 16.80 -3.26
C ASN A 28 0.11 16.02 -4.40
N ARG A 29 0.32 16.64 -5.57
CA ARG A 29 0.79 15.93 -6.79
C ARG A 29 2.08 15.16 -6.56
N LYS A 30 3.07 15.78 -5.90
CA LYS A 30 4.37 15.15 -5.65
C LYS A 30 4.22 13.85 -4.86
N GLU A 31 3.49 13.90 -3.74
CA GLU A 31 3.24 12.72 -2.89
C GLU A 31 2.46 11.63 -3.63
N ILE A 32 1.50 12.01 -4.48
CA ILE A 32 0.72 11.04 -5.27
C ILE A 32 1.63 10.32 -6.28
N VAL A 33 2.47 11.05 -7.00
CA VAL A 33 3.40 10.49 -7.99
C VAL A 33 4.46 9.62 -7.32
N GLU A 34 5.10 10.11 -6.26
CA GLU A 34 6.11 9.35 -5.52
C GLU A 34 5.53 8.05 -4.94
N TYR A 35 4.31 8.12 -4.38
CA TYR A 35 3.63 6.93 -3.90
C TYR A 35 3.31 5.95 -5.03
N GLU A 36 2.91 6.44 -6.21
CA GLU A 36 2.66 5.58 -7.36
C GLU A 36 3.94 4.88 -7.82
N GLU A 37 5.04 5.62 -8.01
CA GLU A 37 6.35 5.11 -8.43
C GLU A 37 6.88 4.02 -7.49
N GLN A 38 6.77 4.22 -6.18
CA GLN A 38 7.19 3.23 -5.18
C GLN A 38 6.32 1.95 -5.16
N ASN A 39 5.17 1.95 -5.84
CA ASN A 39 4.17 0.88 -5.75
C ASN A 39 3.70 0.31 -7.13
N LEU A 40 4.36 0.68 -8.25
CA LEU A 40 4.04 0.18 -9.61
C LEU A 40 4.64 -1.23 -9.89
N PRO A 41 4.04 -2.07 -10.77
CA PRO A 41 2.89 -1.82 -11.65
C PRO A 41 1.52 -2.11 -11.00
N LEU A 42 1.50 -2.45 -9.71
CA LEU A 42 0.40 -3.16 -9.03
C LEU A 42 -0.61 -2.20 -8.35
N SER A 43 -0.35 -0.90 -8.37
CA SER A 43 -1.15 0.17 -7.73
C SER A 43 -2.30 0.73 -8.59
N ARG A 44 -2.44 0.35 -9.87
CA ARG A 44 -3.27 1.06 -10.87
C ARG A 44 -4.76 1.20 -10.52
N LYS A 45 -5.31 0.33 -9.66
CA LYS A 45 -6.72 0.40 -9.19
C LYS A 45 -6.87 1.04 -7.79
N ARG A 46 -5.79 1.26 -7.05
CA ARG A 46 -5.83 1.78 -5.68
C ARG A 46 -6.05 3.30 -5.70
N LYS A 47 -7.17 3.75 -5.14
CA LYS A 47 -7.53 5.17 -5.05
C LYS A 47 -7.29 5.80 -3.67
N ARG A 48 -6.84 5.01 -2.68
CA ARG A 48 -6.65 5.46 -1.29
C ARG A 48 -5.39 4.82 -0.70
N LYS A 49 -4.54 5.65 -0.09
CA LYS A 49 -3.47 5.21 0.82
C LYS A 49 -4.11 4.95 2.20
N ARG A 50 -4.11 3.69 2.63
CA ARG A 50 -4.61 3.28 3.95
C ARG A 50 -3.57 2.38 4.62
N ASN A 51 -3.23 2.73 5.84
CA ASN A 51 -2.31 1.96 6.65
C ASN A 51 -3.01 0.76 7.31
N GLY A 52 -2.17 -0.13 7.81
CA GLY A 52 -2.53 -1.17 8.77
C GLY A 52 -3.13 -0.69 10.07
N GLN A 53 -3.69 -1.63 10.83
CA GLN A 53 -3.96 -1.41 12.25
C GLN A 53 -2.65 -1.24 13.02
N ASN A 54 -1.60 -1.97 12.65
CA ASN A 54 -0.27 -1.87 13.25
C ASN A 54 0.80 -1.78 12.16
N VAL A 55 1.29 -0.57 11.90
CA VAL A 55 2.23 -0.30 10.81
C VAL A 55 3.56 -1.01 11.03
N ASP A 56 4.09 -0.99 12.26
CA ASP A 56 5.40 -1.59 12.56
C ASP A 56 5.43 -3.11 12.35
N VAL A 57 4.33 -3.80 12.72
CA VAL A 57 4.17 -5.23 12.44
C VAL A 57 4.07 -5.48 10.93
N GLU A 58 3.33 -4.65 10.21
CA GLU A 58 3.18 -4.79 8.75
C GLU A 58 4.49 -4.58 8.00
N GLU A 59 5.29 -3.59 8.41
CA GLU A 59 6.60 -3.30 7.83
C GLU A 59 7.61 -4.40 8.13
N SER A 60 7.65 -4.87 9.39
CA SER A 60 8.54 -5.96 9.80
C SER A 60 8.21 -7.25 9.06
N LEU A 61 6.92 -7.55 8.89
CA LEU A 61 6.46 -8.71 8.13
C LEU A 61 6.82 -8.60 6.65
N LEU A 62 6.72 -7.40 6.07
CA LEU A 62 7.09 -7.15 4.67
C LEU A 62 8.59 -7.35 4.44
N ARG A 63 9.43 -6.79 5.30
CA ARG A 63 10.89 -6.96 5.22
C ARG A 63 11.28 -8.43 5.30
N TRP A 64 10.74 -9.16 6.27
CA TRP A 64 10.99 -10.59 6.40
C TRP A 64 10.50 -11.38 5.17
N PHE A 65 9.31 -11.08 4.66
CA PHE A 65 8.76 -11.75 3.48
C PHE A 65 9.62 -11.50 2.24
N GLN A 66 10.09 -10.27 2.03
CA GLN A 66 11.00 -9.93 0.94
C GLN A 66 12.33 -10.70 1.04
N GLN A 67 12.90 -10.80 2.25
CA GLN A 67 14.09 -11.61 2.48
C GLN A 67 13.86 -13.09 2.12
N ALA A 68 12.74 -13.68 2.55
CA ALA A 68 12.39 -15.06 2.21
C ALA A 68 12.27 -15.26 0.70
N ARG A 69 11.63 -14.32 -0.02
CA ARG A 69 11.54 -14.38 -1.49
C ARG A 69 12.89 -14.24 -2.18
N ASN A 70 13.76 -13.37 -1.69
CA ASN A 70 15.12 -13.21 -2.24
C ASN A 70 15.96 -14.48 -2.09
N LEU A 71 15.66 -15.29 -1.08
CA LEU A 71 16.26 -16.61 -0.86
C LEU A 71 15.51 -17.74 -1.58
N ASN A 72 14.50 -17.43 -2.40
CA ASN A 72 13.61 -18.40 -3.08
C ASN A 72 12.92 -19.39 -2.12
N ILE A 73 12.67 -18.98 -0.87
CA ILE A 73 11.96 -19.80 0.10
C ILE A 73 10.45 -19.65 -0.15
N PRO A 74 9.70 -20.76 -0.39
CA PRO A 74 8.25 -20.70 -0.50
C PRO A 74 7.65 -20.39 0.88
N VAL A 75 6.76 -19.40 0.93
CA VAL A 75 6.13 -18.93 2.19
C VAL A 75 4.64 -19.22 2.15
N SER A 76 4.24 -20.32 2.81
CA SER A 76 2.85 -20.71 3.00
C SER A 76 2.02 -19.63 3.72
N ASN A 77 0.69 -19.66 3.56
CA ASN A 77 -0.21 -18.80 4.36
C ASN A 77 -0.06 -19.04 5.85
N SER A 78 0.12 -20.29 6.27
CA SER A 78 0.29 -20.65 7.67
C SER A 78 1.61 -20.12 8.23
N ILE A 79 2.72 -20.25 7.49
CA ILE A 79 4.02 -19.70 7.88
C ILE A 79 3.93 -18.17 8.00
N LEU A 80 3.27 -17.51 7.05
CA LEU A 80 3.11 -16.06 7.08
C LEU A 80 2.26 -15.62 8.29
N GLN A 81 1.21 -16.37 8.62
CA GLN A 81 0.37 -16.10 9.79
C GLN A 81 1.15 -16.30 11.09
N GLU A 82 1.85 -17.42 11.24
CA GLU A 82 2.69 -17.70 12.40
C GLU A 82 3.76 -16.62 12.58
N LYS A 83 4.42 -16.21 11.49
CA LYS A 83 5.42 -15.14 11.53
C LYS A 83 4.82 -13.81 11.96
N SER A 84 3.61 -13.49 11.51
CA SER A 84 2.94 -12.26 11.93
C SER A 84 2.64 -12.24 13.43
N VAL A 85 2.25 -13.38 14.02
CA VAL A 85 2.04 -13.52 15.48
C VAL A 85 3.36 -13.36 16.23
N ASN A 86 4.42 -14.01 15.75
CA ASN A 86 5.76 -13.88 16.34
C ASN A 86 6.27 -12.44 16.33
N LEU A 87 6.07 -11.70 15.22
CA LEU A 87 6.47 -10.29 15.12
C LEU A 87 5.66 -9.38 16.05
N THR A 88 4.36 -9.61 16.20
CA THR A 88 3.53 -8.90 17.19
C THR A 88 4.10 -9.05 18.60
N LEU A 89 4.46 -10.27 19.00
CA LEU A 89 5.05 -10.55 20.31
C LEU A 89 6.43 -9.89 20.47
N GLN A 90 7.28 -9.99 19.46
CA GLN A 90 8.63 -9.38 19.47
C GLN A 90 8.59 -7.86 19.57
N LEU A 91 7.56 -7.23 19.00
CA LEU A 91 7.36 -5.78 19.04
C LEU A 91 6.58 -5.32 20.29
N GLY A 92 6.17 -6.24 21.18
CA GLY A 92 5.43 -5.91 22.41
C GLY A 92 4.03 -5.33 22.15
N VAL A 93 3.36 -5.76 21.08
CA VAL A 93 2.01 -5.26 20.72
C VAL A 93 0.94 -6.16 21.33
N ASP A 94 0.53 -5.88 22.57
CA ASP A 94 -0.37 -6.76 23.34
C ASP A 94 -1.83 -6.76 22.85
N ASN A 95 -2.27 -5.67 22.23
CA ASN A 95 -3.68 -5.48 21.80
C ASN A 95 -3.92 -5.82 20.33
N PHE A 96 -3.05 -6.64 19.73
CA PHE A 96 -3.15 -7.00 18.33
C PHE A 96 -3.01 -8.48 18.11
N SER A 97 -4.02 -9.08 17.47
CA SER A 97 -3.93 -10.45 16.98
C SER A 97 -4.04 -10.45 15.45
N PRO A 98 -3.01 -10.89 14.72
CA PRO A 98 -3.06 -11.03 13.27
C PRO A 98 -4.14 -12.03 12.82
N THR A 99 -5.31 -11.51 12.46
CA THR A 99 -6.40 -12.34 11.94
C THR A 99 -6.16 -12.70 10.47
N ILE A 100 -6.84 -13.75 9.98
CA ILE A 100 -6.85 -14.12 8.55
C ILE A 100 -7.31 -12.93 7.69
N GLY A 101 -8.30 -12.17 8.16
CA GLY A 101 -8.80 -10.98 7.48
C GLY A 101 -7.76 -9.85 7.43
N TRP A 102 -7.02 -9.63 8.53
CA TRP A 102 -5.90 -8.70 8.54
C TRP A 102 -4.81 -9.14 7.55
N LEU A 103 -4.46 -10.43 7.54
CA LEU A 103 -3.43 -10.97 6.65
C LEU A 103 -3.80 -10.82 5.18
N THR A 104 -5.06 -11.09 4.85
CA THR A 104 -5.61 -10.90 3.48
C THR A 104 -5.50 -9.44 3.05
N ARG A 105 -5.83 -8.50 3.95
CA ARG A 105 -5.68 -7.06 3.68
C ARG A 105 -4.22 -6.67 3.53
N TRP A 106 -3.34 -7.16 4.40
CA TRP A 106 -1.89 -6.93 4.32
C TRP A 106 -1.32 -7.44 3.00
N LYS A 107 -1.67 -8.65 2.56
CA LYS A 107 -1.27 -9.18 1.24
C LYS A 107 -1.75 -8.30 0.10
N ASN A 108 -3.04 -7.91 0.12
CA ASN A 108 -3.59 -6.99 -0.86
C ASN A 108 -2.89 -5.63 -0.85
N ARG A 109 -2.44 -5.15 0.33
CA ARG A 109 -1.71 -3.88 0.42
C ARG A 109 -0.31 -3.95 -0.19
N ASN A 110 0.35 -5.09 -0.01
CA ASN A 110 1.71 -5.36 -0.44
C ASN A 110 1.78 -6.12 -1.78
N ASN A 111 0.63 -6.25 -2.46
CA ASN A 111 0.48 -6.90 -3.77
C ASN A 111 1.02 -8.34 -3.81
N ILE A 112 0.83 -9.08 -2.72
CA ILE A 112 1.21 -10.49 -2.62
C ILE A 112 0.04 -11.32 -3.16
N LEU A 113 0.15 -11.77 -4.40
CA LEU A 113 -0.85 -12.62 -5.05
C LEU A 113 -0.88 -14.00 -4.38
N ASN A 114 -2.07 -14.60 -4.32
CA ASN A 114 -2.25 -15.98 -3.86
C ASN A 114 -1.60 -17.04 -4.77
N ALA A 115 -1.04 -16.65 -5.92
CA ALA A 115 -0.64 -17.56 -6.99
C ALA A 115 0.72 -18.28 -6.79
N PHE A 116 1.51 -17.91 -5.78
CA PHE A 116 2.82 -18.55 -5.55
C PHE A 116 3.14 -18.62 -4.07
N ILE A 117 2.32 -19.41 -3.39
CA ILE A 117 2.51 -19.81 -2.00
C ILE A 117 2.51 -21.34 -1.95
#